data_AF-A0A660MYT2-F1
#
_entry.id   AF-A0A660MYT2-F1
#
_cell.length_a   1.000
_cell.length_b   1.000
_cell.length_c   1.000
_cell.angle_alpha   90.00
_cell.angle_beta   90.00
_cell.angle_gamma   90.00
#
_symmetry.space_group_name_H-M   'P 1'
#
loop_
_entity.id
_entity.type
_entity.pdbx_description
1 polymer ?
#
loop_
_entity_poly.entity_id
_entity_poly.type
_entity_poly.pdbx_seq_one_letter_code
_entity_poly.pdbx_strand_id
1 'polypeptide(L)'
;MKKTKKAFTLIEVIVSILIVSIVIIAGFQLYLQASSSKIKIVEQTNLEKNVFYFSEKLFSLIKKGGVLDYEEYFNRKIVGLETENGHYKKNTGFGNFGSGGKIGTEAIGINYGKEFYFCLSGNGEDNKMGRDGCVKKQNISTYSLKDTNKTENVDYEGQPQRYGEYSFQFLDYNSNYDDDKGDENGDGSIKRDDDDEYLGIGPEAFEADTDLKEIYLLSGDKSKRTFIRWNIKQDEFADKISSFEKCDKNPTSPNFKYCRGTIEFLELEGKDWGLDHDDSTQDQYQNDGVVDTWVIAKSFSGKSNLTANDSIIAGGKDDKGFRKALFSDDINITGFKVFAYPNIDNSKVWKVDEQEQQNKYLISPYLITSVKVKPSWKIKTRLRGDVQEISFNSTINLTEIFSN
;
A
#
# COMPACT_ATOMS: atom_id res chain seq x y z
N MET A 1 -17.77 31.79 90.25
CA MET A 1 -17.08 30.69 89.54
C MET A 1 -16.17 31.27 88.46
N LYS A 2 -14.85 31.27 88.68
CA LYS A 2 -13.87 31.65 87.65
C LYS A 2 -13.68 30.46 86.70
N LYS A 3 -14.02 30.60 85.42
CA LYS A 3 -13.63 29.63 84.37
C LYS A 3 -12.12 29.74 84.19
N THR A 4 -11.35 28.81 84.75
CA THR A 4 -9.95 28.62 84.39
C THR A 4 -9.88 28.16 82.93
N LYS A 5 -9.43 29.05 82.03
CA LYS A 5 -9.06 28.65 80.68
C LYS A 5 -7.87 27.68 80.80
N LYS A 6 -8.09 26.39 80.53
CA LYS A 6 -6.99 25.43 80.41
C LYS A 6 -6.10 25.87 79.25
N ALA A 7 -4.87 26.27 79.54
CA ALA A 7 -3.86 26.49 78.52
C ALA A 7 -3.41 25.12 78.01
N PHE A 8 -3.44 24.92 76.68
CA PHE A 8 -2.96 23.70 76.05
C PHE A 8 -1.46 23.53 76.29
N THR A 9 -1.04 22.30 76.54
CA THR A 9 0.39 22.00 76.66
C THR A 9 1.07 22.04 75.28
N LEU A 10 2.34 22.42 75.23
CA LEU A 10 3.12 22.45 73.98
C LEU A 10 3.05 21.10 73.23
N ILE A 11 3.03 19.99 73.99
CA ILE A 11 2.94 18.63 73.47
C ILE A 11 1.60 18.39 72.77
N GLU A 12 0.46 18.81 73.35
CA GLU A 12 -0.85 18.68 72.70
C GLU A 12 -0.92 19.46 71.38
N VAL A 13 -0.29 20.63 71.31
CA VAL A 13 -0.22 21.43 70.08
C VAL A 13 0.62 20.74 69.02
N ILE A 14 1.79 20.19 69.38
CA ILE A 14 2.66 19.46 68.45
C ILE A 14 1.98 18.20 67.92
N VAL A 15 1.32 17.42 68.79
CA VAL A 15 0.59 16.20 68.39
C VAL A 15 -0.59 16.56 67.46
N SER A 16 -1.30 17.64 67.76
CA SER A 16 -2.41 18.11 66.90
C SER A 16 -1.92 18.54 65.52
N ILE A 17 -0.80 19.28 65.44
CA ILE A 17 -0.18 19.66 64.17
C ILE A 17 0.29 18.42 63.40
N LEU A 18 0.88 17.43 64.09
CA LEU A 18 1.34 16.19 63.47
C LEU A 18 0.17 15.41 62.85
N ILE A 19 -0.92 15.21 63.61
CA ILE A 19 -2.12 14.50 63.14
C ILE A 19 -2.73 15.23 61.94
N VAL A 20 -2.89 16.55 62.02
CA VAL A 20 -3.43 17.35 60.91
C VAL A 20 -2.51 17.28 59.69
N SER A 21 -1.19 17.32 59.87
CA SER A 21 -0.22 17.22 58.78
C SER A 21 -0.29 15.86 58.09
N ILE A 22 -0.39 14.76 58.85
CA ILE A 22 -0.53 13.40 58.29
C ILE A 22 -1.82 13.29 57.48
N VAL A 23 -2.94 13.80 58.00
CA VAL A 23 -4.24 13.78 57.31
C VAL A 23 -4.18 14.61 56.02
N ILE A 24 -3.57 15.79 56.06
CA ILE A 24 -3.40 16.65 54.88
C ILE A 24 -2.52 15.97 53.84
N ILE A 25 -1.37 15.39 54.23
CA ILE A 25 -0.45 14.69 53.32
C ILE A 25 -1.17 13.50 52.66
N ALA A 26 -1.87 12.68 53.45
CA ALA A 26 -2.65 11.56 52.93
C ALA A 26 -3.75 12.03 51.95
N GLY A 27 -4.47 13.10 52.30
CA GLY A 27 -5.50 13.70 51.44
C GLY A 27 -4.93 14.23 50.12
N PHE A 28 -3.79 14.93 50.15
CA PHE A 28 -3.11 15.40 48.95
C PHE A 28 -2.61 14.25 48.08
N GLN A 29 -2.07 13.18 48.68
CA GLN A 29 -1.64 12.00 47.92
C GLN A 29 -2.81 11.32 47.22
N LEU A 30 -3.94 11.13 47.92
CA LEU A 30 -5.16 10.57 47.32
C LEU A 30 -5.70 11.46 46.19
N TYR A 31 -5.72 12.78 46.38
CA TYR A 31 -6.14 13.72 45.34
C TYR A 31 -5.24 13.65 44.10
N LEU A 32 -3.91 13.62 44.28
CA LEU A 32 -2.96 13.52 43.17
C LEU A 32 -3.12 12.19 42.41
N GLN A 33 -3.31 11.08 43.12
CA GLN A 33 -3.57 9.78 42.51
C GLN A 33 -4.91 9.76 41.75
N ALA A 34 -5.99 10.23 42.36
CA ALA A 34 -7.31 10.28 41.74
C ALA A 34 -7.32 11.17 40.48
N SER A 35 -6.65 12.32 40.53
CA SER A 35 -6.51 13.23 39.39
C SER A 35 -5.73 12.58 38.24
N SER A 36 -4.59 11.94 38.54
CA SER A 36 -3.80 11.22 37.54
C SER A 36 -4.59 10.08 36.90
N SER A 37 -5.32 9.30 37.70
CA SER A 37 -6.18 8.21 37.22
C SER A 37 -7.32 8.73 36.35
N LYS A 38 -7.95 9.85 36.71
CA LYS A 38 -9.00 10.48 35.90
C LYS A 38 -8.47 10.91 34.53
N ILE A 39 -7.32 11.58 34.49
CA ILE A 39 -6.69 11.99 33.22
C ILE A 39 -6.39 10.75 32.36
N LYS A 40 -5.83 9.69 32.96
CA LYS A 40 -5.55 8.44 32.25
C LYS A 40 -6.81 7.81 31.65
N ILE A 41 -7.91 7.75 32.40
CA ILE A 41 -9.19 7.19 31.94
C ILE A 41 -9.81 8.03 30.81
N VAL A 42 -9.76 9.36 30.92
CA VAL A 42 -10.28 10.26 29.89
C VAL A 42 -9.50 10.09 28.59
N GLU A 43 -8.17 10.04 28.66
CA GLU A 43 -7.33 9.84 27.47
C GLU A 43 -7.45 8.44 26.88
N GLN A 44 -7.60 7.39 27.71
CA GLN A 44 -7.93 6.04 27.24
C GLN A 44 -9.26 6.04 26.48
N THR A 45 -10.29 6.70 27.03
CA THR A 45 -11.61 6.81 26.39
C THR A 45 -11.53 7.58 25.08
N ASN A 46 -10.74 8.66 25.03
CA ASN A 46 -10.53 9.43 23.80
C ASN A 46 -9.78 8.60 22.75
N LEU A 47 -8.77 7.83 23.15
CA LEU A 47 -8.05 6.92 22.26
C LEU A 47 -8.99 5.86 21.68
N GLU A 48 -9.82 5.23 22.51
CA GLU A 48 -10.81 4.23 22.05
C GLU A 48 -11.79 4.83 21.04
N LYS A 49 -12.32 6.03 21.30
CA LYS A 49 -13.18 6.75 20.33
C LYS A 49 -12.44 7.01 19.03
N ASN A 50 -11.19 7.49 19.10
CA ASN A 50 -10.38 7.76 17.93
C ASN A 50 -10.07 6.47 17.14
N VAL A 51 -9.84 5.34 17.82
CA VAL A 51 -9.64 4.03 17.20
C VAL A 51 -10.93 3.50 16.55
N PHE A 52 -12.10 3.78 17.12
CA PHE A 52 -13.37 3.44 16.49
C PHE A 52 -13.60 4.26 15.20
N TYR A 53 -13.44 5.58 15.25
CA TYR A 53 -13.53 6.40 14.04
C TYR A 53 -12.45 6.05 13.02
N PHE A 54 -11.28 5.60 13.49
CA PHE A 54 -10.22 5.09 12.64
C PHE A 54 -10.70 3.87 11.85
N SER A 55 -11.26 2.88 12.54
CA SER A 55 -11.62 1.62 11.90
C SER A 55 -12.73 1.85 10.88
N GLU A 56 -13.68 2.73 11.17
CA GLU A 56 -14.72 3.15 10.22
C GLU A 56 -14.15 3.89 9.00
N LYS A 57 -13.23 4.83 9.19
CA LYS A 57 -12.59 5.56 8.07
C LYS A 57 -11.76 4.63 7.19
N LEU A 58 -10.95 3.76 7.78
CA LEU A 58 -10.16 2.78 7.04
C LEU A 58 -11.06 1.80 6.29
N PHE A 59 -12.09 1.27 6.96
CA PHE A 59 -13.07 0.39 6.33
C PHE A 59 -13.78 1.07 5.17
N SER A 60 -14.26 2.30 5.37
CA SER A 60 -14.92 3.07 4.31
C SER A 60 -13.98 3.38 3.15
N LEU A 61 -12.70 3.68 3.41
CA LEU A 61 -11.72 3.95 2.37
C LEU A 61 -11.47 2.69 1.54
N ILE A 62 -11.25 1.54 2.19
CA ILE A 62 -11.05 0.25 1.51
C ILE A 62 -12.28 -0.12 0.69
N LYS A 63 -13.48 -0.02 1.27
CA LYS A 63 -14.73 -0.34 0.56
C LYS A 63 -15.01 0.57 -0.63
N LYS A 64 -14.68 1.87 -0.53
CA LYS A 64 -14.83 2.81 -1.65
C LYS A 64 -13.74 2.63 -2.72
N GLY A 65 -12.59 2.11 -2.33
CA GLY A 65 -11.47 1.85 -3.25
C GLY A 65 -11.77 0.77 -4.28
N GLY A 66 -12.72 -0.12 -4.02
CA GLY A 66 -13.20 -1.14 -4.96
C GLY A 66 -12.61 -2.53 -4.69
N VAL A 67 -12.18 -3.20 -5.76
CA VAL A 67 -11.61 -4.56 -5.75
C VAL A 67 -10.08 -4.52 -5.67
N LEU A 68 -9.44 -5.69 -5.53
CA LEU A 68 -7.98 -5.77 -5.54
C LEU A 68 -7.42 -5.38 -6.91
N ASP A 69 -6.38 -4.56 -6.90
CA ASP A 69 -5.62 -4.22 -8.11
C ASP A 69 -4.54 -5.29 -8.36
N TYR A 70 -4.98 -6.42 -8.93
CA TYR A 70 -4.11 -7.58 -9.18
C TYR A 70 -2.90 -7.25 -10.07
N GLU A 71 -3.08 -6.32 -11.00
CA GLU A 71 -2.01 -5.84 -11.87
C GLU A 71 -0.91 -5.11 -11.09
N GLU A 72 -1.28 -4.19 -10.19
CA GLU A 72 -0.29 -3.52 -9.35
C GLU A 72 0.41 -4.48 -8.38
N TYR A 73 -0.31 -5.47 -7.84
CA TYR A 73 0.29 -6.52 -7.02
C TYR A 73 1.29 -7.38 -7.81
N PHE A 74 0.95 -7.77 -9.03
CA PHE A 74 1.85 -8.52 -9.89
C PHE A 74 3.09 -7.70 -10.26
N ASN A 75 2.91 -6.43 -10.65
CA ASN A 75 4.01 -5.50 -10.89
C ASN A 75 4.93 -5.37 -9.66
N ARG A 76 4.33 -5.31 -8.47
CA ARG A 76 5.05 -5.29 -7.19
C ARG A 76 5.87 -6.56 -6.95
N LYS A 77 5.30 -7.74 -7.21
CA LYS A 77 5.99 -9.04 -7.13
C LYS A 77 7.26 -9.05 -8.01
N ILE A 78 7.19 -8.44 -9.21
CA ILE A 78 8.32 -8.35 -10.15
C ILE A 78 9.39 -7.35 -9.69
N VAL A 79 9.00 -6.11 -9.42
CA VAL A 79 9.93 -5.03 -9.06
C VAL A 79 10.67 -5.35 -7.76
N GLY A 80 9.93 -5.91 -6.79
CA GLY A 80 10.47 -6.44 -5.56
C GLY A 80 9.66 -6.06 -4.32
N LEU A 81 9.76 -6.96 -3.33
CA LEU A 81 8.99 -6.95 -2.09
C LEU A 81 9.80 -6.43 -0.88
N GLU A 82 11.02 -5.93 -1.10
CA GLU A 82 11.83 -5.31 -0.04
C GLU A 82 11.07 -4.16 0.61
N THR A 83 11.07 -4.11 1.95
CA THR A 83 10.37 -3.07 2.70
C THR A 83 11.33 -2.06 3.32
N GLU A 84 10.91 -0.80 3.34
CA GLU A 84 11.56 0.28 4.08
C GLU A 84 10.46 1.13 4.73
N ASN A 85 10.64 1.53 6.00
CA ASN A 85 9.69 2.39 6.72
C ASN A 85 8.26 1.84 6.86
N GLY A 86 8.09 0.52 6.90
CA GLY A 86 6.78 -0.12 7.05
C GLY A 86 6.01 -0.32 5.74
N HIS A 87 6.58 0.09 4.60
CA HIS A 87 6.00 -0.06 3.27
C HIS A 87 7.06 -0.56 2.27
N TYR A 88 6.72 -0.76 1.00
CA TYR A 88 7.69 -1.24 0.02
C TYR A 88 8.73 -0.16 -0.33
N LYS A 89 9.98 -0.58 -0.45
CA LYS A 89 11.15 0.29 -0.67
C LYS A 89 11.23 0.78 -2.12
N LYS A 90 11.03 -0.12 -3.07
CA LYS A 90 11.05 0.19 -4.51
C LYS A 90 9.71 0.77 -4.92
N ASN A 91 9.70 1.66 -5.90
CA ASN A 91 8.46 2.13 -6.50
C ASN A 91 8.18 1.31 -7.75
N THR A 92 6.99 0.72 -7.83
CA THR A 92 6.36 0.47 -9.12
C THR A 92 5.65 1.81 -9.43
N GLY A 93 6.05 2.68 -10.34
CA GLY A 93 5.26 3.79 -10.90
C GLY A 93 3.91 3.40 -11.52
N PHE A 94 3.15 2.53 -10.85
CA PHE A 94 1.71 2.37 -10.94
C PHE A 94 1.18 2.07 -12.35
N GLY A 95 1.99 1.36 -13.14
CA GLY A 95 1.69 1.08 -14.55
C GLY A 95 1.97 2.23 -15.53
N ASN A 96 2.40 3.41 -15.08
CA ASN A 96 2.75 4.54 -15.96
C ASN A 96 4.20 4.53 -16.43
N PHE A 97 4.85 3.38 -16.35
CA PHE A 97 6.27 3.30 -16.61
C PHE A 97 6.58 3.64 -18.07
N GLY A 98 7.50 4.58 -18.27
CA GLY A 98 7.82 5.12 -19.59
C GLY A 98 6.97 6.32 -20.03
N SER A 99 6.28 7.00 -19.09
CA SER A 99 5.65 8.30 -19.36
C SER A 99 6.65 9.35 -19.84
N GLY A 100 6.33 10.05 -20.94
CA GLY A 100 7.15 11.13 -21.49
C GLY A 100 8.28 10.68 -22.42
N GLY A 101 8.09 9.55 -23.13
CA GLY A 101 9.04 8.98 -24.06
C GLY A 101 9.66 10.01 -25.01
N LYS A 102 10.85 10.55 -24.67
CA LYS A 102 11.73 11.12 -25.69
C LYS A 102 12.49 9.99 -26.33
N ILE A 103 12.03 9.61 -27.52
CA ILE A 103 12.81 8.84 -28.48
C ILE A 103 14.13 9.59 -28.71
N GLY A 104 15.26 8.93 -28.45
CA GLY A 104 16.57 9.39 -28.93
C GLY A 104 17.35 10.41 -28.08
N THR A 105 17.12 10.53 -26.77
CA THR A 105 18.08 11.26 -25.91
C THR A 105 18.75 10.34 -24.90
N GLU A 106 20.01 10.01 -25.19
CA GLU A 106 20.97 9.16 -24.46
C GLU A 106 21.31 9.61 -23.03
N ALA A 107 20.55 10.53 -22.44
CA ALA A 107 20.91 11.13 -21.17
C ALA A 107 20.19 10.43 -20.01
N ILE A 108 20.96 9.58 -19.32
CA ILE A 108 20.67 8.89 -18.04
C ILE A 108 20.11 7.47 -18.23
N GLY A 109 20.94 6.58 -18.80
CA GLY A 109 21.29 5.28 -18.21
C GLY A 109 20.20 4.28 -17.82
N ILE A 110 18.92 4.52 -18.11
CA ILE A 110 17.85 3.54 -18.01
C ILE A 110 16.79 3.85 -19.08
N ASN A 111 16.99 3.31 -20.28
CA ASN A 111 16.07 3.40 -21.41
C ASN A 111 14.90 2.41 -21.19
N TYR A 112 13.78 2.86 -20.63
CA TYR A 112 12.53 2.09 -20.66
C TYR A 112 11.61 2.69 -21.72
N GLY A 113 11.56 2.04 -22.88
CA GLY A 113 10.86 2.51 -24.08
C GLY A 113 9.34 2.35 -24.03
N LYS A 114 8.68 2.79 -25.12
CA LYS A 114 7.23 2.68 -25.42
C LYS A 114 6.72 1.24 -25.64
N GLU A 115 7.47 0.24 -25.21
CA GLU A 115 7.31 -1.13 -25.69
C GLU A 115 6.60 -2.01 -24.66
N PHE A 116 5.74 -2.89 -25.16
CA PHE A 116 5.16 -4.00 -24.39
C PHE A 116 6.05 -5.23 -24.51
N TYR A 117 6.08 -5.99 -23.43
CA TYR A 117 6.66 -7.33 -23.36
C TYR A 117 5.58 -8.36 -23.69
N PHE A 118 5.92 -9.21 -24.67
CA PHE A 118 5.09 -10.33 -25.08
C PHE A 118 5.74 -11.62 -24.63
N CYS A 119 4.92 -12.64 -24.45
CA CYS A 119 5.38 -13.92 -23.99
C CYS A 119 5.41 -14.94 -25.12
N LEU A 120 6.55 -15.61 -25.26
CA LEU A 120 6.77 -16.60 -26.28
C LEU A 120 7.31 -17.84 -25.60
N SER A 121 6.55 -18.93 -25.63
CA SER A 121 7.08 -20.19 -25.16
C SER A 121 8.31 -20.64 -25.96
N GLY A 122 9.03 -21.63 -25.42
CA GLY A 122 10.18 -22.22 -26.13
C GLY A 122 9.88 -23.63 -26.65
N ASN A 123 10.83 -24.15 -27.42
CA ASN A 123 10.74 -25.48 -28.02
C ASN A 123 10.64 -26.61 -26.97
N GLY A 124 9.51 -27.33 -26.95
CA GLY A 124 9.27 -28.53 -26.15
C GLY A 124 8.52 -28.30 -24.83
N GLU A 125 7.95 -29.38 -24.28
CA GLU A 125 7.06 -29.39 -23.11
C GLU A 125 7.67 -28.77 -21.83
N ASP A 126 9.00 -28.81 -21.68
CA ASP A 126 9.70 -28.22 -20.52
C ASP A 126 9.78 -26.69 -20.59
N ASN A 127 9.47 -26.11 -21.75
CA ASN A 127 9.57 -24.68 -22.03
C ASN A 127 8.19 -24.01 -22.08
N LYS A 128 7.15 -24.66 -21.55
CA LYS A 128 5.82 -24.04 -21.42
C LYS A 128 5.82 -22.88 -20.45
N MET A 129 5.01 -21.87 -20.76
CA MET A 129 4.76 -20.79 -19.82
C MET A 129 3.98 -21.25 -18.59
N GLY A 130 4.35 -20.68 -17.43
CA GLY A 130 3.73 -20.97 -16.14
C GLY A 130 2.86 -19.83 -15.60
N ARG A 131 2.42 -19.97 -14.34
CA ARG A 131 1.57 -18.98 -13.63
C ARG A 131 2.30 -17.68 -13.25
N ASP A 132 3.62 -17.63 -13.43
CA ASP A 132 4.45 -16.45 -13.17
C ASP A 132 4.57 -15.52 -14.39
N GLY A 133 3.91 -15.85 -15.51
CA GLY A 133 4.04 -15.14 -16.79
C GLY A 133 5.44 -15.32 -17.40
N CYS A 134 5.78 -14.52 -18.40
CA CYS A 134 7.09 -14.58 -19.08
C CYS A 134 8.09 -13.53 -18.60
N VAL A 135 7.91 -12.93 -17.42
CA VAL A 135 8.78 -11.83 -16.95
C VAL A 135 10.25 -12.27 -16.86
N LYS A 136 10.49 -13.57 -16.64
CA LYS A 136 11.81 -14.20 -16.56
C LYS A 136 12.01 -15.16 -17.73
N LYS A 137 12.88 -14.80 -18.69
CA LYS A 137 13.11 -15.57 -19.94
C LYS A 137 11.82 -15.73 -20.75
N GLN A 138 11.90 -16.19 -22.00
CA GLN A 138 10.69 -16.45 -22.82
C GLN A 138 9.79 -15.22 -23.01
N ASN A 139 10.35 -14.02 -22.86
CA ASN A 139 9.73 -12.78 -23.27
C ASN A 139 10.52 -12.16 -24.40
N ILE A 140 9.83 -11.32 -25.14
CA ILE A 140 10.36 -10.52 -26.22
C ILE A 140 9.75 -9.11 -26.16
N SER A 141 10.36 -8.16 -26.86
CA SER A 141 9.83 -6.80 -26.96
C SER A 141 9.15 -6.55 -28.31
N THR A 142 8.33 -5.50 -28.38
CA THR A 142 7.71 -5.05 -29.64
C THR A 142 8.73 -4.72 -30.74
N TYR A 143 10.00 -4.43 -30.39
CA TYR A 143 11.07 -4.21 -31.35
C TYR A 143 11.51 -5.51 -32.04
N SER A 144 11.66 -6.59 -31.27
CA SER A 144 11.97 -7.93 -31.79
C SER A 144 10.92 -8.44 -32.77
N LEU A 145 9.66 -8.04 -32.58
CA LEU A 145 8.56 -8.35 -33.51
C LEU A 145 8.68 -7.70 -34.89
N LYS A 146 9.51 -6.65 -35.04
CA LYS A 146 9.69 -5.97 -36.33
C LYS A 146 10.96 -6.40 -37.06
N ASP A 147 11.88 -7.04 -36.35
CA ASP A 147 13.19 -7.46 -36.87
C ASP A 147 13.21 -8.99 -36.94
N THR A 148 12.84 -9.52 -38.12
CA THR A 148 12.62 -10.95 -38.43
C THR A 148 13.83 -11.87 -38.17
N ASN A 149 14.96 -11.31 -37.73
CA ASN A 149 16.20 -12.03 -37.41
C ASN A 149 16.57 -12.01 -35.92
N LYS A 150 15.77 -11.37 -35.04
CA LYS A 150 16.10 -11.16 -33.62
C LYS A 150 14.91 -11.32 -32.67
N THR A 151 14.28 -12.49 -32.67
CA THR A 151 13.56 -13.00 -31.49
C THR A 151 14.58 -13.55 -30.49
N GLU A 152 15.35 -12.66 -29.88
CA GLU A 152 16.18 -13.02 -28.72
C GLU A 152 15.31 -12.91 -27.48
N ASN A 153 15.27 -13.99 -26.69
CA ASN A 153 14.65 -13.96 -25.36
C ASN A 153 15.31 -12.87 -24.52
N VAL A 154 14.51 -11.94 -24.01
CA VAL A 154 14.97 -10.89 -23.10
C VAL A 154 14.67 -11.32 -21.66
N ASP A 155 15.40 -10.72 -20.71
CA ASP A 155 15.11 -10.87 -19.28
C ASP A 155 14.69 -9.51 -18.73
N TYR A 156 13.42 -9.39 -18.35
CA TYR A 156 12.85 -8.21 -17.73
C TYR A 156 12.64 -8.40 -16.22
N GLU A 157 13.33 -9.36 -15.60
CA GLU A 157 13.28 -9.51 -14.15
C GLU A 157 13.64 -8.20 -13.43
N GLY A 158 12.82 -7.84 -12.43
CA GLY A 158 13.00 -6.61 -11.66
C GLY A 158 12.59 -5.34 -12.41
N GLN A 159 12.16 -5.46 -13.68
CA GLN A 159 11.66 -4.33 -14.43
C GLN A 159 10.17 -4.13 -14.18
N PRO A 160 9.75 -2.89 -13.97
CA PRO A 160 8.35 -2.62 -13.80
C PRO A 160 7.57 -2.75 -15.10
N GLN A 161 6.32 -3.17 -14.98
CA GLN A 161 5.37 -3.30 -16.07
C GLN A 161 4.51 -2.05 -16.24
N ARG A 162 4.08 -1.83 -17.48
CA ARG A 162 3.08 -0.84 -17.88
C ARG A 162 1.68 -1.31 -17.52
N TYR A 163 0.75 -0.38 -17.43
CA TYR A 163 -0.66 -0.69 -17.25
C TYR A 163 -1.21 -1.41 -18.49
N GLY A 164 -2.08 -2.39 -18.31
CA GLY A 164 -2.61 -3.28 -19.34
C GLY A 164 -1.68 -4.43 -19.71
N GLU A 165 -0.37 -4.28 -19.49
CA GLU A 165 0.64 -5.28 -19.83
C GLU A 165 0.45 -6.59 -19.07
N TYR A 166 -0.09 -6.51 -17.86
CA TYR A 166 -0.45 -7.67 -17.05
C TYR A 166 -1.36 -8.68 -17.78
N SER A 167 -2.14 -8.26 -18.77
CA SER A 167 -2.93 -9.19 -19.59
C SER A 167 -2.12 -9.94 -20.64
N PHE A 168 -1.11 -9.29 -21.23
CA PHE A 168 -0.22 -9.87 -22.24
C PHE A 168 0.75 -10.88 -21.64
N GLN A 169 1.04 -10.76 -20.34
CA GLN A 169 1.93 -11.68 -19.62
C GLN A 169 1.42 -13.13 -19.52
N PHE A 170 0.18 -13.37 -19.95
CA PHE A 170 -0.52 -14.67 -19.86
C PHE A 170 -1.18 -15.07 -21.18
N LEU A 171 -0.83 -14.38 -22.26
CA LEU A 171 -1.08 -14.78 -23.62
C LEU A 171 0.23 -15.36 -24.15
N ASP A 172 0.22 -16.65 -24.47
CA ASP A 172 1.35 -17.37 -25.05
C ASP A 172 1.25 -17.26 -26.57
N TYR A 173 2.19 -16.52 -27.17
CA TYR A 173 2.26 -16.27 -28.61
C TYR A 173 3.04 -17.37 -29.36
N ASN A 174 3.29 -18.51 -28.69
CA ASN A 174 3.71 -19.76 -29.31
C ASN A 174 3.14 -20.89 -28.44
N SER A 175 1.83 -21.14 -28.46
CA SER A 175 1.23 -22.12 -27.54
C SER A 175 1.47 -23.58 -27.93
N ASN A 176 1.98 -23.83 -29.14
CA ASN A 176 2.27 -25.17 -29.61
C ASN A 176 3.68 -25.65 -29.17
N TYR A 177 4.52 -24.74 -28.67
CA TYR A 177 5.87 -24.97 -28.14
C TYR A 177 6.84 -25.52 -29.19
N ASP A 178 6.74 -25.10 -30.44
CA ASP A 178 7.64 -25.54 -31.50
C ASP A 178 8.77 -24.52 -31.79
N ASP A 179 9.58 -24.76 -32.83
CA ASP A 179 10.79 -23.96 -33.15
C ASP A 179 10.54 -22.87 -34.19
N ASP A 180 9.28 -22.45 -34.37
CA ASP A 180 8.85 -21.48 -35.38
C ASP A 180 9.05 -20.00 -34.97
N LYS A 181 9.37 -19.76 -33.68
CA LYS A 181 9.51 -18.43 -33.06
C LYS A 181 8.20 -17.65 -32.95
N GLY A 182 7.07 -18.35 -33.01
CA GLY A 182 5.69 -17.87 -32.92
C GLY A 182 5.24 -17.13 -34.16
N ASP A 183 5.68 -17.48 -35.37
CA ASP A 183 5.23 -16.81 -36.61
C ASP A 183 4.67 -17.86 -37.57
N GLU A 184 3.54 -18.47 -37.17
CA GLU A 184 2.92 -19.61 -37.85
C GLU A 184 2.49 -19.30 -39.28
N ASN A 185 2.05 -18.06 -39.52
CA ASN A 185 1.54 -17.63 -40.82
C ASN A 185 2.62 -17.00 -41.73
N GLY A 186 3.84 -16.81 -41.21
CA GLY A 186 4.99 -16.25 -41.91
C GLY A 186 4.81 -14.79 -42.34
N ASP A 187 3.95 -14.03 -41.68
CA ASP A 187 3.69 -12.62 -41.97
C ASP A 187 4.70 -11.66 -41.28
N GLY A 188 5.57 -12.23 -40.44
CA GLY A 188 6.60 -11.50 -39.70
C GLY A 188 6.09 -10.90 -38.39
N SER A 189 4.90 -11.28 -37.91
CA SER A 189 4.31 -10.85 -36.66
C SER A 189 3.82 -12.06 -35.88
N ILE A 190 4.29 -12.20 -34.64
CA ILE A 190 3.82 -13.29 -33.77
C ILE A 190 2.42 -13.12 -33.22
N LYS A 191 1.80 -11.97 -33.48
CA LYS A 191 0.51 -11.60 -32.88
C LYS A 191 -0.58 -11.89 -33.86
N ARG A 192 -1.68 -12.42 -33.33
CA ARG A 192 -2.93 -12.73 -34.03
C ARG A 192 -2.74 -13.79 -35.12
N ASP A 193 -1.87 -14.74 -34.87
CA ASP A 193 -1.76 -15.98 -35.63
C ASP A 193 -2.63 -17.08 -34.98
N ASP A 194 -2.44 -18.31 -35.44
CA ASP A 194 -3.33 -19.43 -35.13
C ASP A 194 -3.06 -20.08 -33.75
N ASP A 195 -1.90 -19.82 -33.14
CA ASP A 195 -1.45 -20.46 -31.90
C ASP A 195 -1.26 -19.48 -30.72
N ASP A 196 -1.68 -18.24 -30.86
CA ASP A 196 -1.97 -17.32 -29.74
C ASP A 196 -2.98 -17.92 -28.74
N GLU A 197 -2.51 -18.40 -27.58
CA GLU A 197 -3.39 -18.97 -26.55
C GLU A 197 -3.27 -18.26 -25.20
N TYR A 198 -4.41 -17.80 -24.66
CA TYR A 198 -4.47 -17.42 -23.26
C TYR A 198 -4.29 -18.66 -22.39
N LEU A 199 -3.29 -18.65 -21.51
CA LEU A 199 -2.97 -19.80 -20.66
C LEU A 199 -4.15 -20.24 -19.78
N GLY A 200 -5.04 -19.32 -19.41
CA GLY A 200 -6.26 -19.62 -18.65
C GLY A 200 -6.04 -20.15 -17.23
N ILE A 201 -4.79 -20.38 -16.82
CA ILE A 201 -4.39 -20.83 -15.47
C ILE A 201 -4.42 -19.73 -14.41
N GLY A 202 -4.58 -18.47 -14.84
CA GLY A 202 -4.65 -17.29 -13.99
C GLY A 202 -3.29 -16.83 -13.44
N PRO A 203 -3.01 -15.53 -13.44
CA PRO A 203 -1.80 -14.99 -12.84
C PRO A 203 -1.85 -15.10 -11.32
N GLU A 204 -0.80 -15.63 -10.71
CA GLU A 204 -0.58 -15.41 -9.28
C GLU A 204 0.05 -14.02 -9.05
N ALA A 205 -0.77 -13.06 -8.62
CA ALA A 205 -0.38 -11.67 -8.44
C ALA A 205 0.52 -11.47 -7.21
N PHE A 206 0.32 -12.25 -6.15
CA PHE A 206 1.08 -12.15 -4.91
C PHE A 206 1.11 -13.51 -4.19
N GLU A 207 2.00 -13.65 -3.20
CA GLU A 207 2.11 -14.88 -2.40
C GLU A 207 0.96 -14.94 -1.38
N ALA A 208 0.19 -16.03 -1.38
CA ALA A 208 -0.90 -16.25 -0.44
C ALA A 208 -0.41 -16.26 1.03
N ASP A 209 -1.29 -15.89 1.96
CA ASP A 209 -1.02 -15.89 3.41
C ASP A 209 0.15 -14.99 3.88
N THR A 210 0.67 -14.12 3.01
CA THR A 210 1.74 -13.18 3.34
C THR A 210 1.22 -11.78 3.69
N ASP A 211 1.99 -11.06 4.50
CA ASP A 211 1.70 -9.67 4.83
C ASP A 211 2.12 -8.73 3.69
N LEU A 212 1.14 -8.21 2.96
CA LEU A 212 1.33 -7.43 1.73
C LEU A 212 1.84 -6.01 1.96
N LYS A 213 1.93 -5.52 3.20
CA LYS A 213 2.44 -4.18 3.59
C LYS A 213 1.66 -2.96 3.08
N GLU A 214 1.14 -3.03 1.86
CA GLU A 214 0.36 -2.03 1.16
C GLU A 214 -0.94 -2.66 0.63
N ILE A 215 -1.99 -1.84 0.51
CA ILE A 215 -3.26 -2.18 -0.10
C ILE A 215 -3.35 -1.45 -1.43
N TYR A 216 -3.54 -2.19 -2.52
CA TYR A 216 -3.80 -1.63 -3.84
C TYR A 216 -5.22 -1.99 -4.28
N LEU A 217 -6.03 -0.96 -4.55
CA LEU A 217 -7.44 -1.11 -4.90
C LEU A 217 -7.74 -0.41 -6.21
N LEU A 218 -8.62 -1.02 -6.99
CA LEU A 218 -9.13 -0.51 -8.26
C LEU A 218 -10.66 -0.40 -8.18
N SER A 219 -11.21 0.75 -8.57
CA SER A 219 -12.65 0.95 -8.59
C SER A 219 -13.33 0.04 -9.62
N GLY A 220 -14.62 -0.25 -9.43
CA GLY A 220 -15.41 -1.11 -10.33
C GLY A 220 -15.42 -0.69 -11.78
N ASP A 221 -15.52 0.62 -12.01
CA ASP A 221 -15.46 1.26 -13.32
C ASP A 221 -14.03 1.38 -13.88
N LYS A 222 -13.02 0.86 -13.15
CA LYS A 222 -11.60 0.90 -13.46
C LYS A 222 -11.05 2.31 -13.69
N SER A 223 -11.73 3.34 -13.19
CA SER A 223 -11.37 4.75 -13.41
C SER A 223 -10.53 5.35 -12.28
N LYS A 224 -10.44 4.69 -11.12
CA LYS A 224 -9.75 5.19 -9.93
C LYS A 224 -8.96 4.09 -9.24
N ARG A 225 -7.78 4.46 -8.74
CA ARG A 225 -6.98 3.60 -7.86
C ARG A 225 -6.86 4.23 -6.48
N THR A 226 -6.92 3.40 -5.45
CA THR A 226 -6.70 3.81 -4.06
C THR A 226 -5.60 2.97 -3.45
N PHE A 227 -4.51 3.62 -3.05
CA PHE A 227 -3.35 2.95 -2.47
C PHE A 227 -3.21 3.34 -1.01
N ILE A 228 -3.05 2.35 -0.14
CA ILE A 228 -2.96 2.54 1.31
C ILE A 228 -1.68 1.86 1.80
N ARG A 229 -0.89 2.55 2.63
CA ARG A 229 0.34 1.97 3.19
C ARG A 229 0.58 2.42 4.62
N TRP A 230 1.34 1.64 5.37
CA TRP A 230 1.86 2.05 6.67
C TRP A 230 3.23 2.72 6.51
N ASN A 231 3.35 3.95 6.98
CA ASN A 231 4.60 4.71 6.96
C ASN A 231 5.10 4.98 8.37
N ILE A 232 6.36 4.63 8.63
CA ILE A 232 7.06 4.80 9.90
C ILE A 232 8.08 5.92 9.76
N LYS A 233 7.88 6.99 10.54
CA LYS A 233 8.75 8.18 10.53
C LYS A 233 9.18 8.58 11.94
N GLN A 234 10.14 9.49 12.02
CA GLN A 234 10.50 10.14 13.28
C GLN A 234 9.26 10.82 13.90
N ASP A 235 9.01 10.60 15.19
CA ASP A 235 8.00 11.37 15.90
C ASP A 235 8.56 12.76 16.21
N GLU A 236 8.02 13.77 15.53
CA GLU A 236 8.40 15.19 15.68
C GLU A 236 8.22 15.72 17.12
N PHE A 237 7.38 15.06 17.94
CA PHE A 237 7.19 15.42 19.34
C PHE A 237 8.19 14.72 20.27
N ALA A 238 8.80 13.61 19.83
CA ALA A 238 9.88 12.95 20.55
C ALA A 238 11.21 13.71 20.41
N ASP A 239 11.49 14.25 19.22
CA ASP A 239 12.72 15.02 18.94
C ASP A 239 12.92 16.22 19.88
N LYS A 240 11.81 16.79 20.37
CA LYS A 240 11.83 17.92 21.30
C LYS A 240 12.28 17.54 22.71
N ILE A 241 12.27 16.25 23.03
CA ILE A 241 12.58 15.72 24.37
C ILE A 241 14.06 15.35 24.46
N SER A 242 14.64 14.79 23.41
CA SER A 242 16.09 14.58 23.34
C SER A 242 16.60 14.62 21.89
N SER A 243 17.59 15.48 21.63
CA SER A 243 18.14 15.69 20.28
C SER A 243 19.05 14.56 19.78
N PHE A 244 19.24 13.51 20.59
CA PHE A 244 20.14 12.40 20.31
C PHE A 244 19.40 11.07 20.05
N GLU A 245 18.09 11.02 20.28
CA GLU A 245 17.30 9.79 20.15
C GLU A 245 16.53 9.76 18.83
N LYS A 246 17.14 9.13 17.83
CA LYS A 246 16.53 8.93 16.51
C LYS A 246 15.70 7.67 16.48
N CYS A 247 14.55 7.74 15.84
CA CYS A 247 13.72 6.61 15.44
C CYS A 247 14.57 5.60 14.66
N ASP A 248 14.66 4.41 15.23
CA ASP A 248 15.12 3.24 14.51
C ASP A 248 13.88 2.46 14.09
N LYS A 249 13.72 2.32 12.78
CA LYS A 249 12.51 1.76 12.16
C LYS A 249 12.47 0.24 12.26
N ASN A 250 13.52 -0.38 12.80
CA ASN A 250 13.48 -1.78 13.21
C ASN A 250 12.56 -1.94 14.44
N PRO A 251 11.45 -2.69 14.36
CA PRO A 251 10.49 -2.85 15.48
C PRO A 251 11.10 -3.47 16.74
N THR A 252 12.23 -4.16 16.63
CA THR A 252 12.94 -4.75 17.78
C THR A 252 13.95 -3.81 18.42
N SER A 253 14.21 -2.65 17.79
CA SER A 253 15.15 -1.66 18.30
C SER A 253 14.57 -0.93 19.52
N PRO A 254 15.39 -0.67 20.56
CA PRO A 254 14.96 0.17 21.68
C PRO A 254 14.58 1.59 21.24
N ASN A 255 15.07 2.03 20.07
CA ASN A 255 14.80 3.34 19.50
C ASN A 255 13.50 3.40 18.68
N PHE A 256 12.81 2.27 18.46
CA PHE A 256 11.50 2.24 17.81
C PHE A 256 10.44 3.06 18.58
N LYS A 257 10.64 3.24 19.89
CA LYS A 257 9.77 4.08 20.73
C LYS A 257 9.73 5.55 20.29
N TYR A 258 10.72 6.02 19.53
CA TYR A 258 10.77 7.38 18.97
C TYR A 258 10.16 7.48 17.58
N CYS A 259 9.66 6.36 17.04
CA CYS A 259 8.97 6.32 15.76
C CYS A 259 7.48 6.57 15.92
N ARG A 260 6.92 7.28 14.95
CA ARG A 260 5.48 7.39 14.72
C ARG A 260 5.11 6.68 13.43
N GLY A 261 4.29 5.65 13.55
CA GLY A 261 3.62 5.03 12.41
C GLY A 261 2.31 5.75 12.09
N THR A 262 2.04 5.92 10.80
CA THR A 262 0.80 6.48 10.27
C THR A 262 0.39 5.69 9.04
N ILE A 263 -0.91 5.53 8.80
CA ILE A 263 -1.39 4.99 7.53
C ILE A 263 -1.59 6.18 6.60
N GLU A 264 -0.97 6.09 5.45
CA GLU A 264 -1.06 7.07 4.38
C GLU A 264 -1.85 6.46 3.23
N PHE A 265 -2.61 7.31 2.54
CA PHE A 265 -3.31 6.91 1.34
C PHE A 265 -3.07 7.89 0.20
N LEU A 266 -3.25 7.38 -1.02
CA LEU A 266 -3.12 8.10 -2.29
C LEU A 266 -4.27 7.65 -3.20
N GLU A 267 -4.92 8.60 -3.86
CA GLU A 267 -5.88 8.32 -4.91
C GLU A 267 -5.31 8.73 -6.26
N LEU A 268 -5.52 7.88 -7.26
CA LEU A 268 -5.18 8.14 -8.65
C LEU A 268 -6.44 8.18 -9.50
N GLU A 269 -6.42 8.99 -10.55
CA GLU A 269 -7.44 9.05 -11.59
C GLU A 269 -6.89 8.43 -12.87
N GLY A 270 -7.68 7.55 -13.48
CA GLY A 270 -7.42 6.98 -14.79
C GLY A 270 -7.67 8.00 -15.89
N LYS A 271 -6.80 7.97 -16.89
CA LYS A 271 -6.88 8.69 -18.15
C LYS A 271 -6.65 7.70 -19.28
N ASP A 272 -7.33 7.97 -20.37
CA ASP A 272 -7.22 7.28 -21.64
C ASP A 272 -6.43 8.20 -22.55
N TRP A 273 -5.11 8.15 -22.38
CA TRP A 273 -4.14 9.04 -23.01
C TRP A 273 -3.26 8.28 -24.01
N GLY A 274 -3.63 7.03 -24.30
CA GLY A 274 -2.85 6.15 -25.14
C GLY A 274 -1.54 5.71 -24.49
N LEU A 275 -0.72 5.06 -25.31
CA LEU A 275 0.54 4.43 -24.93
C LEU A 275 1.64 5.44 -24.55
N ASP A 276 1.48 6.69 -25.01
CA ASP A 276 2.41 7.77 -24.74
C ASP A 276 2.20 8.41 -23.35
N HIS A 277 1.10 8.09 -22.69
CA HIS A 277 0.70 8.59 -21.38
C HIS A 277 0.66 10.12 -21.30
N ASP A 278 0.28 10.78 -22.40
CA ASP A 278 0.15 12.22 -22.47
C ASP A 278 -1.13 12.65 -23.18
N ASP A 279 -1.57 13.88 -22.89
CA ASP A 279 -2.79 14.45 -23.47
C ASP A 279 -2.52 15.04 -24.88
N SER A 280 -1.42 14.65 -25.55
CA SER A 280 -1.07 15.18 -26.86
C SER A 280 -1.82 14.43 -27.97
N THR A 281 -2.30 15.17 -28.96
CA THR A 281 -3.36 14.72 -29.89
C THR A 281 -2.88 13.81 -31.04
N GLN A 282 -1.89 12.93 -30.83
CA GLN A 282 -1.32 12.11 -31.92
C GLN A 282 -1.13 10.62 -31.61
N ASP A 283 -1.59 10.11 -30.47
CA ASP A 283 -1.62 8.65 -30.24
C ASP A 283 -2.92 8.04 -30.83
N GLN A 284 -2.78 6.95 -31.58
CA GLN A 284 -3.90 6.19 -32.16
C GLN A 284 -4.72 5.44 -31.11
N TYR A 285 -4.16 5.24 -29.91
CA TYR A 285 -4.82 4.61 -28.76
C TYR A 285 -5.39 5.64 -27.78
N GLN A 286 -5.36 6.93 -28.13
CA GLN A 286 -5.96 7.97 -27.29
C GLN A 286 -7.49 7.95 -27.42
N ASN A 287 -8.21 7.96 -26.30
CA ASN A 287 -9.67 7.89 -26.22
C ASN A 287 -10.27 6.61 -26.83
N ASP A 288 -9.58 5.47 -26.69
CA ASP A 288 -10.05 4.17 -27.17
C ASP A 288 -11.04 3.46 -26.21
N GLY A 289 -11.31 4.08 -25.07
CA GLY A 289 -12.17 3.60 -24.00
C GLY A 289 -11.42 2.82 -22.91
N VAL A 290 -10.10 2.66 -23.02
CA VAL A 290 -9.27 1.95 -22.05
C VAL A 290 -8.48 2.97 -21.23
N VAL A 291 -8.57 2.87 -19.91
CA VAL A 291 -7.66 3.63 -19.05
C VAL A 291 -6.26 3.07 -19.24
N ASP A 292 -5.29 3.89 -19.63
CA ASP A 292 -3.89 3.50 -19.82
C ASP A 292 -2.94 4.30 -18.93
N THR A 293 -3.40 5.42 -18.40
CA THR A 293 -2.57 6.37 -17.65
C THR A 293 -3.18 6.72 -16.32
N TRP A 294 -2.38 6.66 -15.27
CA TRP A 294 -2.77 7.03 -13.92
C TRP A 294 -2.14 8.34 -13.51
N VAL A 295 -2.97 9.32 -13.18
CA VAL A 295 -2.52 10.61 -12.67
C VAL A 295 -2.87 10.75 -11.19
N ILE A 296 -2.07 11.50 -10.44
CA ILE A 296 -2.40 11.84 -9.05
C ILE A 296 -3.74 12.58 -9.04
N ALA A 297 -4.70 12.09 -8.24
CA ALA A 297 -6.01 12.70 -8.17
C ALA A 297 -5.93 14.17 -7.75
N LYS A 298 -6.80 15.02 -8.32
CA LYS A 298 -6.73 16.48 -8.10
C LYS A 298 -6.84 16.89 -6.64
N SER A 299 -7.54 16.09 -5.82
CA SER A 299 -7.65 16.34 -4.39
C SER A 299 -6.31 16.22 -3.66
N PHE A 300 -5.31 15.53 -4.22
CA PHE A 300 -3.97 15.30 -3.64
C PHE A 300 -2.87 16.17 -4.24
N SER A 301 -3.10 16.83 -5.38
CA SER A 301 -2.09 17.56 -6.15
C SER A 301 -1.71 18.95 -5.58
N GLY A 302 -1.85 19.17 -4.26
CA GLY A 302 -1.84 20.48 -3.55
C GLY A 302 -0.61 21.41 -3.67
N LYS A 303 0.16 21.36 -4.76
CA LYS A 303 1.09 22.41 -5.17
C LYS A 303 0.31 23.63 -5.67
N SER A 304 0.55 24.77 -5.04
CA SER A 304 -0.06 26.08 -5.35
C SER A 304 0.25 26.66 -6.74
N ASN A 305 1.10 25.99 -7.53
CA ASN A 305 1.59 26.48 -8.82
C ASN A 305 1.19 25.60 -10.00
N LEU A 306 0.24 24.67 -9.81
CA LEU A 306 -0.34 23.89 -10.89
C LEU A 306 -1.65 24.55 -11.32
N THR A 307 -1.76 24.89 -12.60
CA THR A 307 -3.00 25.37 -13.21
C THR A 307 -4.02 24.23 -13.26
N ALA A 308 -5.31 24.53 -13.41
CA ALA A 308 -6.40 23.53 -13.37
C ALA A 308 -6.29 22.38 -14.40
N ASN A 309 -5.38 22.52 -15.36
CA ASN A 309 -5.09 21.57 -16.44
C ASN A 309 -3.80 20.75 -16.23
N ASP A 310 -3.00 21.04 -15.19
CA ASP A 310 -1.78 20.28 -14.92
C ASP A 310 -2.13 18.99 -14.19
N SER A 311 -2.16 17.88 -14.93
CA SER A 311 -2.23 16.54 -14.33
C SER A 311 -0.82 16.05 -14.05
N ILE A 312 -0.64 15.40 -12.90
CA ILE A 312 0.66 14.86 -12.49
C ILE A 312 0.64 13.37 -12.75
N ILE A 313 1.41 12.89 -13.71
CA ILE A 313 1.55 11.46 -13.98
C ILE A 313 2.15 10.78 -12.74
N ALA A 314 1.54 9.68 -12.31
CA ALA A 314 1.98 8.94 -11.14
C ALA A 314 3.17 8.03 -11.52
N GLY A 315 4.35 8.60 -11.73
CA GLY A 315 5.56 7.88 -12.17
C GLY A 315 6.37 7.23 -11.03
N GLY A 316 5.78 7.04 -9.85
CA GLY A 316 6.40 6.40 -8.69
C GLY A 316 7.47 7.23 -7.95
N LYS A 317 8.37 7.94 -8.63
CA LYS A 317 9.50 8.67 -8.00
C LYS A 317 9.07 9.81 -7.07
N ASP A 318 7.93 10.45 -7.36
CA ASP A 318 7.43 11.63 -6.65
C ASP A 318 6.18 11.37 -5.77
N ASP A 319 5.78 10.10 -5.58
CA ASP A 319 4.54 9.74 -4.88
C ASP A 319 4.50 10.20 -3.41
N LYS A 320 5.67 10.30 -2.75
CA LYS A 320 5.82 10.68 -1.34
C LYS A 320 5.22 12.06 -1.03
N GLY A 321 5.26 12.99 -1.98
CA GLY A 321 4.71 14.34 -1.81
C GLY A 321 3.20 14.42 -1.91
N PHE A 322 2.56 13.37 -2.44
CA PHE A 322 1.13 13.37 -2.74
C PHE A 322 0.32 12.48 -1.82
N ARG A 323 0.93 11.78 -0.86
CA ARG A 323 0.18 10.94 0.08
C ARG A 323 -0.34 11.75 1.26
N LYS A 324 -1.52 11.41 1.75
CA LYS A 324 -2.12 12.02 2.95
C LYS A 324 -2.20 11.02 4.08
N ALA A 325 -1.90 11.48 5.29
CA ALA A 325 -2.16 10.70 6.49
C ALA A 325 -3.68 10.56 6.68
N LEU A 326 -4.13 9.33 6.94
CA LEU A 326 -5.54 9.05 7.21
C LEU A 326 -5.98 9.54 8.60
N PHE A 327 -5.01 9.75 9.50
CA PHE A 327 -5.24 10.03 10.91
C PHE A 327 -4.45 11.25 11.40
N SER A 328 -4.89 11.80 12.54
CA SER A 328 -4.17 12.88 13.21
C SER A 328 -2.83 12.40 13.78
N ASP A 329 -1.97 13.36 14.06
CA ASP A 329 -0.68 13.21 14.73
C ASP A 329 -0.80 12.81 16.22
N ASP A 330 -2.02 12.71 16.74
CA ASP A 330 -2.34 12.27 18.10
C ASP A 330 -2.23 10.74 18.27
N ILE A 331 -2.26 10.00 17.16
CA ILE A 331 -2.26 8.54 17.11
C ILE A 331 -0.91 8.04 16.59
N ASN A 332 -0.42 6.95 17.16
CA ASN A 332 0.74 6.21 16.69
C ASN A 332 0.34 4.76 16.36
N ILE A 333 0.51 4.36 15.10
CA ILE A 333 0.28 2.99 14.64
C ILE A 333 1.57 2.21 14.84
N THR A 334 1.55 1.25 15.75
CA THR A 334 2.70 0.43 16.11
C THR A 334 2.78 -0.87 15.31
N GLY A 335 1.69 -1.24 14.63
CA GLY A 335 1.65 -2.37 13.73
C GLY A 335 0.48 -2.26 12.76
N PHE A 336 0.75 -2.57 11.50
CA PHE A 336 -0.25 -2.70 10.45
C PHE A 336 0.12 -3.91 9.60
N LYS A 337 -0.79 -4.87 9.51
CA LYS A 337 -0.64 -6.05 8.66
C LYS A 337 -1.85 -6.19 7.75
N VAL A 338 -1.59 -6.63 6.53
CA VAL A 338 -2.58 -6.78 5.47
C VAL A 338 -2.44 -8.15 4.84
N PHE A 339 -3.54 -8.89 4.77
CA PHE A 339 -3.61 -10.16 4.04
C PHE A 339 -4.77 -10.08 3.06
N ALA A 340 -4.52 -10.29 1.77
CA ALA A 340 -5.56 -10.26 0.75
C ALA A 340 -5.80 -11.65 0.16
N TYR A 341 -7.02 -11.88 -0.32
CA TYR A 341 -7.44 -13.14 -0.93
C TYR A 341 -8.50 -12.87 -2.01
N PRO A 342 -8.61 -13.72 -3.05
CA PRO A 342 -7.61 -14.71 -3.45
C PRO A 342 -6.37 -14.01 -4.03
N ASN A 343 -5.25 -14.73 -4.09
CA ASN A 343 -4.00 -14.25 -4.65
C ASN A 343 -3.90 -14.34 -6.18
N ILE A 344 -4.94 -14.89 -6.81
CA ILE A 344 -5.08 -15.03 -8.25
C ILE A 344 -6.24 -14.15 -8.73
N ASP A 345 -6.08 -13.51 -9.89
CA ASP A 345 -7.15 -12.80 -10.57
C ASP A 345 -8.15 -13.79 -11.18
N ASN A 346 -9.28 -13.97 -10.50
CA ASN A 346 -10.32 -14.91 -10.91
C ASN A 346 -10.96 -14.58 -12.27
N SER A 347 -10.83 -13.35 -12.77
CA SER A 347 -11.36 -12.97 -14.09
C SER A 347 -10.57 -13.57 -15.25
N LYS A 348 -9.35 -14.08 -14.97
CA LYS A 348 -8.43 -14.65 -15.95
C LYS A 348 -8.22 -16.16 -15.79
N VAL A 349 -8.98 -16.80 -14.90
CA VAL A 349 -8.87 -18.22 -14.55
C VAL A 349 -10.03 -19.01 -15.15
N TRP A 350 -9.74 -19.96 -16.03
CA TRP A 350 -10.71 -20.92 -16.58
C TRP A 350 -10.12 -22.32 -16.84
N LYS A 351 -8.81 -22.43 -17.10
CA LYS A 351 -8.06 -23.66 -17.35
C LYS A 351 -7.35 -24.08 -16.06
N VAL A 352 -8.02 -24.80 -15.16
CA VAL A 352 -7.40 -25.34 -13.94
C VAL A 352 -7.90 -26.75 -13.70
N ASP A 353 -7.03 -27.64 -13.23
CA ASP A 353 -7.40 -29.04 -12.95
C ASP A 353 -8.53 -29.14 -11.91
N GLU A 354 -9.54 -29.97 -12.21
CA GLU A 354 -10.77 -30.15 -11.41
C GLU A 354 -10.50 -30.55 -9.94
N GLN A 355 -9.33 -31.15 -9.64
CA GLN A 355 -8.96 -31.52 -8.27
C GLN A 355 -8.46 -30.34 -7.42
N GLU A 356 -7.93 -29.27 -8.03
CA GLU A 356 -7.58 -28.02 -7.33
C GLU A 356 -8.76 -27.03 -7.28
N GLN A 357 -9.79 -27.23 -8.11
CA GLN A 357 -10.92 -26.31 -8.26
C GLN A 357 -12.14 -26.65 -7.39
N GLN A 358 -12.46 -25.71 -6.50
CA GLN A 358 -13.76 -25.01 -6.45
C GLN A 358 -13.77 -24.01 -5.29
N ASN A 359 -13.07 -24.32 -4.19
CA ASN A 359 -13.13 -23.50 -2.98
C ASN A 359 -12.01 -22.46 -2.84
N LYS A 360 -10.87 -22.57 -3.53
CA LYS A 360 -9.74 -21.64 -3.33
C LYS A 360 -9.77 -20.40 -4.25
N TYR A 361 -10.33 -20.51 -5.44
CA TYR A 361 -10.22 -19.48 -6.49
C TYR A 361 -11.53 -18.77 -6.86
N LEU A 362 -12.68 -19.33 -6.46
CA LEU A 362 -14.02 -18.75 -6.71
C LEU A 362 -14.56 -17.92 -5.55
N ILE A 363 -13.72 -17.60 -4.56
CA ILE A 363 -14.14 -16.76 -3.43
C ILE A 363 -14.11 -15.29 -3.87
N SER A 364 -15.14 -14.54 -3.48
CA SER A 364 -15.17 -13.09 -3.58
C SER A 364 -13.91 -12.47 -2.94
N PRO A 365 -13.22 -11.53 -3.60
CA PRO A 365 -12.03 -10.92 -3.02
C PRO A 365 -12.31 -10.30 -1.65
N TYR A 366 -11.42 -10.51 -0.68
CA TYR A 366 -11.52 -9.94 0.65
C TYR A 366 -10.14 -9.64 1.23
N LEU A 367 -10.12 -8.82 2.25
CA LEU A 367 -8.90 -8.35 2.90
C LEU A 367 -9.04 -8.45 4.41
N ILE A 368 -8.00 -8.96 5.07
CA ILE A 368 -7.89 -8.99 6.53
C ILE A 368 -6.85 -7.95 6.92
N THR A 369 -7.24 -7.02 7.78
CA THR A 369 -6.33 -6.05 8.40
C THR A 369 -6.15 -6.35 9.88
N SER A 370 -4.93 -6.18 10.36
CA SER A 370 -4.60 -6.21 11.79
C SER A 370 -3.87 -4.93 12.13
N VAL A 371 -4.45 -4.12 13.01
CA VAL A 371 -3.90 -2.80 13.38
C VAL A 371 -3.64 -2.75 14.88
N LYS A 372 -2.49 -2.19 15.26
CA LYS A 372 -2.10 -1.90 16.63
C LYS A 372 -1.86 -0.41 16.79
N VAL A 373 -2.44 0.16 17.85
CA VAL A 373 -2.50 1.60 18.03
C VAL A 373 -2.14 1.99 19.47
N LYS A 374 -1.34 3.06 19.60
CA LYS A 374 -1.00 3.73 20.85
C LYS A 374 -1.17 5.26 20.70
N PRO A 375 -1.24 6.01 21.80
CA PRO A 375 -1.08 7.46 21.74
C PRO A 375 0.31 7.83 21.20
N SER A 376 0.38 8.88 20.39
CA SER A 376 1.66 9.46 19.95
C SER A 376 2.38 10.21 21.07
N TRP A 377 3.63 10.62 20.84
CA TRP A 377 4.37 11.42 21.82
C TRP A 377 3.68 12.74 22.18
N LYS A 378 2.92 13.31 21.24
CA LYS A 378 2.11 14.51 21.45
C LYS A 378 1.15 14.38 22.63
N ILE A 379 0.48 13.24 22.76
CA ILE A 379 -0.40 12.95 23.90
C ILE A 379 0.42 12.45 25.09
N LYS A 380 1.39 11.54 24.87
CA LYS A 380 2.16 10.92 25.96
C LYS A 380 2.83 11.94 26.89
N THR A 381 3.33 13.05 26.35
CA THR A 381 3.92 14.13 27.17
C THR A 381 2.95 14.76 28.17
N ARG A 382 1.64 14.62 27.96
CA ARG A 382 0.57 15.12 28.84
C ARG A 382 0.07 14.07 29.83
N LEU A 383 0.52 12.82 29.69
CA LEU A 383 0.08 11.67 30.47
C LEU A 383 1.11 11.31 31.55
N ARG A 384 0.62 10.91 32.74
CA ARG A 384 1.44 10.24 33.75
C ARG A 384 1.24 8.73 33.65
N GLY A 385 2.20 8.06 33.01
CA GLY A 385 2.25 6.60 32.86
C GLY A 385 1.78 6.11 31.49
N ASP A 386 1.94 4.80 31.26
CA ASP A 386 1.64 4.19 29.96
C ASP A 386 0.15 3.88 29.78
N VAL A 387 -0.32 4.19 28.57
CA VAL A 387 -1.64 3.82 28.04
C VAL A 387 -1.52 2.47 27.33
N GLN A 388 -2.54 1.63 27.49
CA GLN A 388 -2.54 0.29 26.92
C GLN A 388 -2.66 0.35 25.40
N GLU A 389 -1.95 -0.55 24.71
CA GLU A 389 -2.09 -0.72 23.26
C GLU A 389 -3.47 -1.27 22.93
N ILE A 390 -4.11 -0.70 21.92
CA ILE A 390 -5.37 -1.21 21.38
C ILE A 390 -5.03 -1.91 20.07
N SER A 391 -5.50 -3.15 19.93
CA SER A 391 -5.41 -3.92 18.70
C SER A 391 -6.80 -4.29 18.21
N PHE A 392 -7.04 -4.17 16.91
CA PHE A 392 -8.26 -4.68 16.31
C PHE A 392 -7.94 -5.33 14.96
N ASN A 393 -8.77 -6.31 14.61
CA ASN A 393 -8.69 -7.04 13.35
C ASN A 393 -10.02 -6.86 12.61
N SER A 394 -9.95 -6.62 11.31
CA SER A 394 -11.13 -6.46 10.48
C SER A 394 -11.01 -7.31 9.23
N THR A 395 -12.07 -8.05 8.91
CA THR A 395 -12.22 -8.72 7.62
C THR A 395 -13.17 -7.91 6.76
N ILE A 396 -12.72 -7.55 5.56
CA ILE A 396 -13.40 -6.64 4.65
C ILE A 396 -13.60 -7.39 3.35
N ASN A 397 -14.83 -7.79 3.06
CA ASN A 397 -15.17 -8.27 1.72
C ASN A 397 -15.00 -7.12 0.72
N LEU A 398 -14.53 -7.37 -0.49
CA LEU A 398 -14.31 -6.37 -1.53
C LEU A 398 -15.29 -6.52 -2.70
N THR A 399 -16.26 -7.44 -2.63
CA THR A 399 -17.37 -7.42 -3.60
C THR A 399 -18.13 -6.12 -3.54
N GLU A 400 -18.49 -5.65 -4.74
CA GLU A 400 -19.35 -4.50 -4.93
C GLU A 400 -20.70 -4.77 -4.29
N ILE A 401 -21.17 -3.81 -3.49
CA ILE A 401 -22.50 -3.87 -2.87
C ILE A 401 -23.58 -3.44 -3.88
N PHE A 402 -23.17 -2.91 -5.05
CA PHE A 402 -24.09 -2.44 -6.10
C PHE A 402 -23.52 -2.73 -7.50
N SER A 403 -23.68 -3.97 -7.95
CA SER A 403 -23.75 -4.28 -9.37
C SER A 403 -25.22 -4.27 -9.79
N ASN A 404 -25.69 -3.11 -10.25
CA ASN A 404 -26.94 -2.96 -11.00
C ASN A 404 -26.74 -1.91 -12.10
#